data_AF-A0A0D9X3W0-F1
#
_entry.id   AF-A0A0D9X3W0-F1
#
_cell.length_a   1.000
_cell.length_b   1.000
_cell.length_c   1.000
_cell.angle_alpha   90.00
_cell.angle_beta   90.00
_cell.angle_gamma   90.00
#
_symmetry.space_group_name_H-M   'P 1'
#
loop_
_entity.id
_entity.type
_entity.pdbx_description
1 polymer ?
#
loop_
_entity_poly.entity_id
_entity_poly.type
_entity_poly.pdbx_seq_one_letter_code
_entity_poly.pdbx_strand_id
1 'polypeptide(L)'
;MGRMHSRGKGISSSALPYKRTPPSWVKTAASDVEDMIMKAAKKGQMPSQIGVVLRDQHGIPLVKSVTGSKILRILKAHGLAPEIPEDLYFLIKKAVAIRKHLERNRKDKDSKFRLILVESRIHRLARYYKRTKKLPPTWKYISTALKDGLNQQISQTKMQEMRCNPVPGHSACLTFFMSFPDKDIPSMKMLLHKQ
;
A
#
# COMPACT_ATOMS: atom_id res chain seq x y z
N MET A 1 -1.97 7.34 23.80
CA MET A 1 -2.85 6.45 23.03
C MET A 1 -2.71 5.04 23.56
N GLY A 2 -3.85 4.35 23.63
CA GLY A 2 -4.06 2.94 23.98
C GLY A 2 -5.47 2.84 24.59
N ARG A 3 -6.32 1.86 24.29
CA ARG A 3 -5.98 0.45 24.04
C ARG A 3 -7.11 -0.32 23.35
N MET A 4 -6.76 -1.21 22.44
CA MET A 4 -7.71 -2.12 21.80
C MET A 4 -7.57 -3.55 22.32
N HIS A 5 -6.34 -4.05 22.53
CA HIS A 5 -6.07 -5.36 23.12
C HIS A 5 -4.91 -5.25 24.11
N SER A 6 -4.98 -4.28 25.01
CA SER A 6 -3.96 -4.06 26.02
C SER A 6 -4.58 -3.49 27.30
N ARG A 7 -3.92 -3.65 28.46
CA ARG A 7 -4.41 -3.23 29.80
C ARG A 7 -3.85 -1.90 30.37
N GLY A 8 -4.46 -0.76 30.13
CA GLY A 8 -3.92 0.51 30.63
C GLY A 8 -4.33 1.70 29.78
N LYS A 9 -3.82 2.87 30.13
CA LYS A 9 -4.64 4.08 30.02
C LYS A 9 -3.92 5.27 29.40
N GLY A 10 -2.98 5.03 28.48
CA GLY A 10 -2.18 6.12 27.90
C GLY A 10 -3.01 7.06 27.03
N ILE A 11 -2.96 8.37 27.29
CA ILE A 11 -3.77 9.40 26.62
C ILE A 11 -3.04 10.19 25.52
N SER A 12 -1.74 9.95 25.30
CA SER A 12 -0.96 10.67 24.27
C SER A 12 -1.59 10.66 22.87
N SER A 13 -1.84 11.82 22.29
CA SER A 13 -2.29 12.00 20.91
C SER A 13 -1.82 13.36 20.40
N SER A 14 -1.80 13.55 19.09
CA SER A 14 -1.53 14.87 18.51
C SER A 14 -2.70 15.81 18.79
N ALA A 15 -2.41 17.00 19.34
CA ALA A 15 -3.38 18.09 19.45
C ALA A 15 -3.31 18.96 18.19
N LEU A 16 -4.42 19.04 17.45
CA LEU A 16 -4.50 19.90 16.27
C LEU A 16 -4.61 21.38 16.69
N PRO A 17 -3.99 22.32 15.96
CA PRO A 17 -4.19 23.74 16.22
C PRO A 17 -5.65 24.12 16.02
N TYR A 18 -6.13 25.08 16.83
CA TYR A 18 -7.51 25.56 16.74
C TYR A 18 -7.81 26.23 15.40
N LYS A 19 -6.88 27.09 14.94
CA LYS A 19 -6.99 27.77 13.64
C LYS A 19 -6.91 26.74 12.51
N ARG A 20 -7.93 26.74 11.65
CA ARG A 20 -8.02 25.85 10.48
C ARG A 20 -7.43 26.46 9.20
N THR A 21 -7.22 27.77 9.19
CA THR A 21 -6.55 28.48 8.11
C THR A 21 -5.05 28.15 8.08
N PRO A 22 -4.41 28.17 6.91
CA PRO A 22 -2.98 28.00 6.84
C PRO A 22 -2.28 29.17 7.56
N PRO A 23 -1.15 28.92 8.23
CA PRO A 23 -0.37 29.98 8.86
C PRO A 23 0.28 30.88 7.80
N SER A 24 0.47 32.16 8.12
CA SER A 24 0.96 33.19 7.17
C SER A 24 2.36 32.92 6.60
N TRP A 25 3.19 32.14 7.30
CA TRP A 25 4.52 31.77 6.83
C TRP A 25 4.50 30.66 5.76
N VAL A 26 3.39 29.92 5.62
CA VAL A 26 3.24 28.94 4.52
C VAL A 26 2.80 29.71 3.28
N LYS A 27 3.77 30.01 2.40
CA LYS A 27 3.54 30.70 1.13
C LYS A 27 3.28 29.77 -0.05
N THR A 28 3.30 28.46 0.19
CA THR A 28 3.14 27.43 -0.83
C THR A 28 1.72 27.41 -1.38
N ALA A 29 1.57 27.38 -2.70
CA ALA A 29 0.27 27.26 -3.34
C ALA A 29 -0.28 25.84 -3.20
N ALA A 30 -1.60 25.68 -3.32
CA ALA A 30 -2.25 24.37 -3.22
C ALA A 30 -1.77 23.40 -4.31
N SER A 31 -1.51 23.90 -5.53
CA SER A 31 -0.97 23.13 -6.66
C SER A 31 0.38 22.49 -6.33
N ASP A 32 1.29 23.26 -5.73
CA ASP A 32 2.65 22.78 -5.43
C ASP A 32 2.62 21.68 -4.37
N VAL A 33 1.68 21.76 -3.42
CA VAL A 33 1.45 20.72 -2.40
C VAL A 33 0.96 19.42 -3.04
N GLU A 34 0.08 19.51 -4.04
CA GLU A 34 -0.39 18.34 -4.78
C GLU A 34 0.76 17.69 -5.56
N ASP A 35 1.61 18.48 -6.21
CA ASP A 35 2.80 17.99 -6.92
C ASP A 35 3.79 17.30 -5.98
N MET A 36 4.04 17.87 -4.81
CA MET A 36 4.87 17.26 -3.78
C MET A 36 4.30 15.92 -3.30
N ILE A 37 2.98 15.84 -3.10
CA ILE A 37 2.29 14.60 -2.72
C ILE A 37 2.42 13.56 -3.84
N MET A 38 2.22 13.94 -5.10
CA MET A 38 2.36 13.03 -6.24
C MET A 38 3.80 12.52 -6.38
N LYS A 39 4.80 13.38 -6.22
CA LYS A 39 6.22 13.01 -6.25
C LYS A 39 6.56 12.02 -5.12
N ALA A 40 6.03 12.24 -3.92
CA ALA A 40 6.25 11.33 -2.79
C ALA A 40 5.53 9.98 -2.98
N ALA A 41 4.32 9.99 -3.56
CA ALA A 41 3.57 8.77 -3.87
C ALA A 41 4.26 7.92 -4.95
N LYS A 42 4.81 8.55 -6.00
CA LYS A 42 5.62 7.87 -7.03
C LYS A 42 6.89 7.23 -6.46
N LYS A 43 7.45 7.78 -5.37
CA LYS A 43 8.55 7.13 -4.63
C LYS A 43 8.10 5.92 -3.80
N GLY A 44 6.80 5.61 -3.78
CA GLY A 44 6.22 4.52 -3.00
C GLY A 44 5.99 4.87 -1.51
N GLN A 45 6.01 6.14 -1.13
CA GLN A 45 5.74 6.53 0.26
C GLN A 45 4.26 6.36 0.60
N MET A 46 3.99 5.88 1.81
CA MET A 46 2.61 5.72 2.29
C MET A 46 2.01 7.07 2.72
N PRO A 47 0.68 7.27 2.61
CA PRO A 47 0.01 8.52 2.96
C PRO A 47 0.38 9.09 4.34
N SER A 48 0.53 8.22 5.35
CA SER A 48 0.98 8.67 6.69
C SER A 48 2.40 9.22 6.68
N GLN A 49 3.32 8.59 5.93
CA GLN A 49 4.70 9.04 5.77
C GLN A 49 4.79 10.34 4.97
N ILE A 50 3.99 10.46 3.90
CA ILE A 50 3.90 11.69 3.10
C ILE A 50 3.54 12.87 4.00
N GLY A 51 2.57 12.71 4.90
CA GLY A 51 2.19 13.75 5.85
C GLY A 51 3.30 14.17 6.83
N VAL A 52 4.19 13.24 7.21
CA VAL A 52 5.36 13.52 8.06
C VAL A 52 6.42 14.26 7.25
N VAL A 53 6.70 13.82 6.03
CA VAL A 53 7.67 14.46 5.12
C VAL A 53 7.27 15.90 4.82
N LEU A 54 5.99 16.16 4.52
CA LEU A 54 5.48 17.52 4.29
C LEU A 54 5.61 18.42 5.51
N ARG A 55 5.49 17.86 6.71
CA ARG A 55 5.66 18.61 7.96
C ARG A 55 7.12 18.95 8.22
N ASP A 56 7.99 17.95 8.15
CA ASP A 56 9.36 18.07 8.64
C ASP A 56 10.29 18.71 7.59
N GLN A 57 10.07 18.46 6.30
CA GLN A 57 10.91 19.00 5.23
C GLN A 57 10.37 20.31 4.65
N HIS A 58 9.06 20.41 4.49
CA HIS A 58 8.42 21.54 3.79
C HIS A 58 7.73 22.53 4.74
N GLY A 59 7.68 22.22 6.05
CA GLY A 59 7.07 23.11 7.05
C GLY A 59 5.55 23.23 6.94
N ILE A 60 4.87 22.29 6.26
CA ILE A 60 3.42 22.29 6.10
C ILE A 60 2.79 21.47 7.24
N PRO A 61 2.17 22.11 8.26
CA PRO A 61 1.68 21.38 9.43
C PRO A 61 0.47 20.49 9.10
N LEU A 62 -0.44 20.99 8.27
CA LEU A 62 -1.68 20.32 7.88
C LEU A 62 -1.99 20.54 6.41
N VAL A 63 -1.94 19.46 5.62
CA VAL A 63 -2.29 19.47 4.20
C VAL A 63 -3.74 19.97 3.98
N LYS A 64 -4.66 19.54 4.84
CA LYS A 64 -6.08 19.92 4.74
C LYS A 64 -6.30 21.43 4.82
N SER A 65 -5.46 22.15 5.56
CA SER A 65 -5.60 23.61 5.71
C SER A 65 -5.19 24.37 4.46
N VAL A 66 -4.27 23.81 3.65
CA VAL A 66 -3.77 24.44 2.43
C VAL A 66 -4.65 24.06 1.23
N THR A 67 -4.89 22.77 1.01
CA THR A 67 -5.58 22.26 -0.19
C THR A 67 -7.08 22.01 0.01
N GLY A 68 -7.59 22.09 1.24
CA GLY A 68 -8.97 21.75 1.59
C GLY A 68 -9.29 20.24 1.60
N SER A 69 -8.43 19.41 1.00
CA SER A 69 -8.58 17.95 0.89
C SER A 69 -7.54 17.19 1.71
N LYS A 70 -7.86 15.92 2.05
CA LYS A 70 -6.89 15.03 2.72
C LYS A 70 -5.99 14.36 1.68
N ILE A 71 -4.79 13.96 2.08
CA ILE A 71 -3.80 13.26 1.24
C ILE A 71 -4.43 12.08 0.48
N LEU A 72 -5.14 11.19 1.17
CA LEU A 72 -5.81 10.04 0.53
C LEU A 72 -6.86 10.43 -0.52
N ARG A 73 -7.47 11.61 -0.44
CA ARG A 73 -8.44 12.07 -1.44
C ARG A 73 -7.74 12.58 -2.68
N ILE A 74 -6.65 13.33 -2.51
CA ILE A 74 -5.78 13.81 -3.59
C ILE A 74 -5.23 12.62 -4.36
N LEU A 75 -4.66 11.62 -3.68
CA LEU A 75 -4.15 10.41 -4.33
C LEU A 75 -5.20 9.63 -5.12
N LYS A 76 -6.46 9.62 -4.66
CA LYS A 76 -7.56 8.98 -5.39
C LYS A 76 -7.96 9.76 -6.64
N ALA A 77 -7.95 11.08 -6.59
CA ALA A 77 -8.24 11.93 -7.74
C ALA A 77 -7.23 11.70 -8.88
N HIS A 78 -5.96 11.45 -8.53
CA HIS A 78 -4.90 11.16 -9.51
C HIS A 78 -4.69 9.67 -9.81
N GLY A 79 -5.51 8.76 -9.27
CA GLY A 79 -5.36 7.31 -9.52
C GLY A 79 -4.12 6.65 -8.91
N LEU A 80 -3.39 7.34 -8.02
CA LEU A 80 -2.19 6.82 -7.34
C LEU A 80 -2.50 6.25 -5.95
N ALA A 81 -3.77 5.99 -5.66
CA ALA A 81 -4.20 5.49 -4.36
C ALA A 81 -3.90 3.99 -4.21
N PRO A 82 -3.47 3.54 -3.01
CA PRO A 82 -3.31 2.12 -2.77
C PRO A 82 -4.67 1.42 -2.75
N GLU A 83 -4.77 0.29 -3.46
CA GLU A 83 -5.95 -0.58 -3.49
C GLU A 83 -6.35 -1.07 -2.10
N ILE A 84 -5.34 -1.45 -1.31
CA ILE A 84 -5.53 -1.91 0.06
C ILE A 84 -5.27 -0.73 1.01
N PRO A 85 -6.18 -0.44 1.97
CA PRO A 85 -5.94 0.56 3.00
C PRO A 85 -4.66 0.31 3.78
N GLU A 86 -3.89 1.37 4.01
CA GLU A 86 -2.61 1.38 4.72
C GLU A 86 -2.66 0.65 6.07
N ASP A 87 -3.72 0.90 6.85
CA ASP A 87 -3.93 0.28 8.16
C ASP A 87 -3.99 -1.25 8.07
N LEU A 88 -4.68 -1.78 7.06
CA LEU A 88 -4.85 -3.21 6.84
C LEU A 88 -3.53 -3.83 6.37
N TYR A 89 -2.85 -3.16 5.45
CA TYR A 89 -1.54 -3.58 4.94
C TYR A 89 -0.51 -3.75 6.07
N PHE A 90 -0.38 -2.77 6.96
CA PHE A 90 0.60 -2.85 8.05
C PHE A 90 0.25 -3.89 9.12
N LEU A 91 -1.03 -4.16 9.37
CA LEU A 91 -1.42 -5.26 10.26
C LEU A 91 -1.10 -6.63 9.65
N ILE A 92 -1.38 -6.81 8.36
CA ILE A 92 -1.05 -8.03 7.62
C ILE A 92 0.47 -8.25 7.62
N LYS A 93 1.25 -7.22 7.28
CA LYS A 93 2.72 -7.26 7.31
C LYS A 93 3.26 -7.70 8.67
N LYS A 94 2.68 -7.18 9.76
CA LYS A 94 3.02 -7.59 11.13
C LYS A 94 2.64 -9.04 11.43
N ALA A 95 1.46 -9.50 11.01
CA ALA A 95 1.03 -10.88 11.20
C ALA A 95 1.97 -11.88 10.48
N VAL A 96 2.40 -11.55 9.25
CA VAL A 96 3.34 -12.38 8.50
C VAL A 96 4.70 -12.45 9.19
N ALA A 97 5.21 -11.33 9.72
CA ALA A 97 6.45 -11.33 10.48
C ALA A 97 6.38 -12.23 11.72
N ILE A 98 5.28 -12.17 12.48
CA ILE A 98 5.08 -13.03 13.66
C ILE A 98 4.94 -14.51 13.26
N ARG A 99 4.26 -14.82 12.16
CA ARG A 99 4.16 -16.20 11.64
C ARG A 99 5.53 -16.77 11.27
N LYS A 100 6.36 -15.99 10.54
CA LYS A 100 7.73 -16.38 10.20
C LYS A 100 8.60 -16.64 11.44
N HIS A 101 8.41 -15.87 12.51
CA HIS A 101 9.07 -16.11 13.79
C HIS A 101 8.63 -17.43 14.44
N LEU A 102 7.32 -17.70 14.47
CA LEU A 102 6.75 -18.90 15.08
C LEU A 102 7.09 -20.19 14.33
N GLU A 103 7.37 -20.13 13.03
CA GLU A 103 7.82 -21.29 12.24
C GLU A 103 9.11 -21.89 12.80
N ARG A 104 10.04 -21.02 13.22
CA ARG A 104 11.31 -21.40 13.85
C ARG A 104 11.13 -21.64 15.35
N ASN A 105 10.32 -20.81 16.00
CA ASN A 105 10.14 -20.79 17.45
C ASN A 105 8.75 -21.30 17.86
N ARG A 106 8.50 -22.60 17.66
CA ARG A 106 7.17 -23.20 17.91
C ARG A 106 6.72 -23.18 19.37
N LYS A 107 7.65 -23.06 20.31
CA LYS A 107 7.38 -23.06 21.76
C LYS A 107 7.00 -21.67 22.33
N ASP A 108 7.10 -20.61 21.52
CA ASP A 108 6.82 -19.24 21.96
C ASP A 108 5.30 -18.98 22.07
N LYS A 109 4.79 -19.06 23.31
CA LYS A 109 3.37 -18.87 23.64
C LYS A 109 2.94 -17.40 23.61
N ASP A 110 3.82 -16.45 23.93
CA ASP A 110 3.46 -15.02 23.90
C ASP A 110 3.29 -14.55 22.46
N SER A 111 4.23 -14.89 21.57
CA SER A 111 4.10 -14.55 20.15
C SER A 111 2.84 -15.14 19.52
N LYS A 112 2.44 -16.36 19.93
CA LYS A 112 1.16 -16.97 19.51
C LYS A 112 -0.03 -16.18 20.01
N PHE A 113 -0.03 -15.74 21.27
CA PHE A 113 -1.06 -14.86 21.82
C PHE A 113 -1.13 -13.52 21.08
N ARG A 114 0.02 -12.89 20.81
CA ARG A 114 0.09 -11.64 20.04
C ARG A 114 -0.41 -11.79 18.61
N LEU A 115 -0.14 -12.91 17.95
CA LEU A 115 -0.68 -13.22 16.62
C LEU A 115 -2.21 -13.20 16.64
N ILE A 116 -2.84 -13.89 17.60
CA ILE A 116 -4.31 -13.91 17.77
C ILE A 116 -4.84 -12.47 17.89
N LEU A 117 -4.21 -11.63 18.72
CA LEU A 117 -4.63 -10.23 18.89
C LEU A 117 -4.46 -9.38 17.62
N VAL A 118 -3.49 -9.67 16.76
CA VAL A 118 -3.30 -8.99 15.47
C VAL A 118 -4.36 -9.45 14.48
N GLU A 119 -4.61 -10.75 14.37
CA GLU A 119 -5.60 -11.33 13.45
C GLU A 119 -7.03 -10.90 13.81
N SER A 120 -7.36 -10.86 15.10
CA SER A 120 -8.64 -10.30 15.55
C SER A 120 -8.82 -8.83 15.13
N ARG A 121 -7.75 -8.03 15.09
CA ARG A 121 -7.82 -6.64 14.58
C ARG A 121 -8.03 -6.59 13.07
N ILE A 122 -7.33 -7.45 12.31
CA ILE A 122 -7.50 -7.57 10.86
C ILE A 122 -8.95 -7.89 10.52
N HIS A 123 -9.56 -8.88 11.17
CA HIS A 123 -10.96 -9.25 10.93
C HIS A 123 -11.94 -8.12 11.28
N ARG A 124 -11.69 -7.36 12.35
CA ARG A 124 -12.49 -6.18 12.71
C ARG A 124 -12.41 -5.08 11.66
N LEU A 125 -11.21 -4.76 11.18
CA LEU A 125 -11.02 -3.73 10.13
C LEU A 125 -11.59 -4.19 8.78
N ALA A 126 -11.39 -5.46 8.42
CA ALA A 126 -11.95 -6.02 7.19
C ALA A 126 -13.48 -5.90 7.17
N ARG A 127 -14.17 -6.25 8.28
CA ARG A 127 -15.63 -6.05 8.40
C ARG A 127 -16.05 -4.60 8.21
N TYR A 128 -15.33 -3.67 8.84
CA TYR A 128 -15.60 -2.24 8.69
C TYR A 128 -15.46 -1.79 7.22
N TYR A 129 -14.37 -2.18 6.56
CA TYR A 129 -14.12 -1.74 5.20
C TYR A 129 -15.03 -2.35 4.14
N LYS A 130 -15.48 -3.59 4.34
CA LYS A 130 -16.55 -4.21 3.54
C LYS A 130 -17.83 -3.39 3.65
N ARG A 131 -18.22 -3.00 4.87
CA ARG A 131 -19.40 -2.15 5.10
C ARG A 131 -19.27 -0.79 4.42
N THR A 132 -18.09 -0.17 4.45
CA THR A 132 -17.83 1.12 3.78
C THR A 132 -17.51 1.00 2.28
N LYS A 133 -17.63 -0.20 1.68
CA LYS A 133 -17.35 -0.48 0.27
C LYS A 133 -15.94 -0.08 -0.21
N LYS A 134 -14.96 -0.06 0.70
CA LYS A 134 -13.54 0.15 0.34
C LYS A 134 -12.84 -1.14 -0.05
N LEU A 135 -13.40 -2.28 0.34
CA LEU A 135 -12.94 -3.61 -0.03
C LEU A 135 -14.11 -4.38 -0.67
N PRO A 136 -13.83 -5.30 -1.61
CA PRO A 136 -14.87 -6.14 -2.18
C PRO A 136 -15.46 -7.08 -1.11
N PRO A 137 -16.76 -7.42 -1.20
CA PRO A 137 -17.43 -8.24 -0.20
C PRO A 137 -16.84 -9.67 -0.11
N THR A 138 -16.32 -10.16 -1.23
CA THR A 138 -15.64 -11.45 -1.38
C THR A 138 -14.27 -11.52 -0.70
N TRP A 139 -13.68 -10.36 -0.33
CA TRP A 139 -12.35 -10.31 0.24
C TRP A 139 -12.26 -11.09 1.55
N LYS A 140 -11.29 -12.00 1.70
CA LYS A 140 -11.06 -12.77 2.93
C LYS A 140 -9.59 -12.73 3.29
N TYR A 141 -9.32 -12.58 4.59
CA TYR A 141 -7.99 -12.77 5.13
C TYR A 141 -7.72 -14.27 5.25
N ILE A 142 -6.75 -14.78 4.48
CA ILE A 142 -6.33 -16.18 4.52
C ILE A 142 -4.92 -16.22 5.11
N SER A 143 -4.78 -16.90 6.23
CA SER A 143 -3.53 -16.96 7.00
C SER A 143 -2.42 -17.77 6.33
N THR A 144 -2.76 -18.70 5.44
CA THR A 144 -1.83 -19.58 4.72
C THR A 144 -1.32 -18.95 3.43
N ALA A 145 -2.17 -18.27 2.66
CA ALA A 145 -1.85 -17.68 1.35
C ALA A 145 -0.86 -16.51 1.39
N LEU A 146 -0.58 -15.96 2.58
CA LEU A 146 0.28 -14.79 2.76
C LEU A 146 1.78 -15.10 2.77
N LYS A 147 2.16 -16.37 2.82
CA LYS A 147 3.58 -16.76 2.67
C LYS A 147 4.07 -16.49 1.25
N ASP A 148 3.20 -16.63 0.25
CA ASP A 148 3.56 -16.60 -1.16
C ASP A 148 3.14 -15.27 -1.84
N GLY A 149 2.02 -14.67 -1.41
CA GLY A 149 1.40 -13.54 -2.13
C GLY A 149 1.93 -12.13 -1.83
N LEU A 150 2.63 -11.89 -0.72
CA LEU A 150 3.12 -10.53 -0.40
C LEU A 150 4.29 -10.07 -1.28
N ASN A 151 5.01 -11.01 -1.90
CA ASN A 151 6.05 -10.69 -2.87
C ASN A 151 5.50 -10.52 -4.30
N GLN A 152 4.26 -10.94 -4.57
CA GLN A 152 3.69 -10.95 -5.93
C GLN A 152 2.91 -9.67 -6.25
N GLN A 153 2.31 -9.00 -5.26
CA GLN A 153 1.71 -7.68 -5.47
C GLN A 153 2.75 -6.55 -5.48
N ILE A 154 3.87 -6.70 -4.77
CA ILE A 154 5.00 -5.74 -4.82
C ILE A 154 5.76 -5.85 -6.16
N SER A 155 5.84 -7.04 -6.75
CA SER A 155 6.48 -7.25 -8.05
C SER A 155 5.59 -6.85 -9.24
N GLN A 156 4.26 -6.90 -9.13
CA GLN A 156 3.36 -6.39 -10.17
C GLN A 156 3.38 -4.86 -10.26
N THR A 157 3.46 -4.14 -9.14
CA THR A 157 3.59 -2.66 -9.16
C THR A 157 4.92 -2.21 -9.75
N LYS A 158 5.99 -3.01 -9.61
CA LYS A 158 7.31 -2.71 -10.21
C LYS A 158 7.40 -3.07 -11.70
N MET A 159 6.49 -3.89 -12.23
CA MET A 159 6.39 -4.23 -13.66
C MET A 159 5.48 -3.26 -14.44
N GLN A 160 4.60 -2.50 -13.77
CA GLN A 160 3.78 -1.46 -14.39
C GLN A 160 4.43 -0.08 -14.45
N GLU A 161 5.54 0.16 -13.72
CA GLU A 161 6.33 1.41 -13.84
C GLU A 161 7.21 1.48 -15.10
N MET A 162 7.31 0.39 -15.88
CA MET A 162 8.07 0.34 -17.15
C MET A 162 7.18 0.44 -18.41
N ARG A 163 5.87 0.63 -18.27
CA ARG A 163 4.97 0.94 -19.39
C ARG A 163 4.04 2.08 -19.00
N CYS A 164 4.08 3.14 -19.81
CA CYS A 164 3.32 4.41 -19.74
C CYS A 164 4.05 5.50 -18.94
N ASN A 165 4.65 6.54 -19.54
CA ASN A 165 4.15 7.33 -20.68
C ASN A 165 5.26 7.74 -21.66
N PRO A 166 5.01 7.69 -22.99
CA PRO A 166 5.73 8.50 -23.96
C PRO A 166 5.45 9.98 -23.71
N VAL A 167 6.49 10.80 -23.79
CA VAL A 167 6.40 12.26 -23.74
C VAL A 167 5.79 12.74 -25.07
N PRO A 168 4.69 13.52 -25.08
CA PRO A 168 4.16 14.09 -26.32
C PRO A 168 5.12 15.18 -26.82
N GLY A 169 5.77 14.96 -27.96
CA GLY A 169 6.55 16.01 -28.63
C GLY A 169 7.79 15.60 -29.43
N HIS A 170 8.18 14.33 -29.50
CA HIS A 170 9.32 13.93 -30.34
C HIS A 170 8.85 13.15 -31.57
N SER A 171 8.84 13.84 -32.71
CA SER A 171 8.83 13.24 -34.04
C SER A 171 10.23 12.65 -34.30
N ALA A 172 10.36 11.33 -34.22
CA ALA A 172 11.35 10.59 -34.97
C ALA A 172 10.98 9.10 -34.98
N CYS A 173 10.42 8.67 -36.09
CA CYS A 173 10.46 7.30 -36.57
C CYS A 173 11.94 6.86 -36.70
N LEU A 174 12.31 5.68 -36.20
CA LEU A 174 13.09 4.73 -37.01
C LEU A 174 13.03 3.31 -36.43
N THR A 175 12.74 2.41 -37.34
CA THR A 175 12.68 0.94 -37.29
C THR A 175 13.94 0.27 -36.74
N PHE A 176 13.79 -0.79 -35.93
CA PHE A 176 14.69 -1.95 -36.01
C PHE A 176 14.04 -3.26 -35.53
N PHE A 177 13.61 -4.03 -36.52
CA PHE A 177 13.80 -5.48 -36.72
C PHE A 177 13.28 -6.53 -35.73
N MET A 178 12.59 -7.49 -36.36
CA MET A 178 12.01 -8.74 -35.85
C MET A 178 13.06 -9.72 -35.32
N SER A 179 12.73 -10.42 -34.23
CA SER A 179 12.79 -11.88 -34.10
C SER A 179 12.70 -12.31 -32.63
N PHE A 180 11.60 -12.95 -32.26
CA PHE A 180 11.55 -13.81 -31.08
C PHE A 180 10.96 -15.14 -31.54
N PRO A 181 11.71 -16.26 -31.52
CA PRO A 181 11.17 -17.56 -31.87
C PRO A 181 10.33 -18.12 -30.73
N ASP A 182 9.12 -18.54 -31.06
CA ASP A 182 8.27 -19.44 -30.29
C ASP A 182 9.03 -20.74 -29.97
N LYS A 183 8.94 -21.20 -28.71
CA LYS A 183 9.27 -22.59 -28.32
C LYS A 183 8.18 -23.15 -27.41
N ASP A 184 7.25 -23.81 -28.08
CA ASP A 184 6.81 -25.20 -27.86
C ASP A 184 6.33 -25.67 -26.49
N ILE A 185 5.02 -25.92 -26.46
CA ILE A 185 4.24 -26.77 -25.56
C ILE A 185 4.46 -28.24 -25.95
N PRO A 186 4.80 -29.17 -25.05
CA PRO A 186 4.79 -30.59 -25.38
C PRO A 186 3.38 -31.17 -25.21
N SER A 187 2.73 -31.45 -26.35
CA SER A 187 1.51 -32.25 -26.45
C SER A 187 1.84 -33.72 -26.74
N MET A 188 1.12 -34.59 -26.02
CA MET A 188 0.96 -36.03 -26.16
C MET A 188 0.89 -36.55 -27.62
N LYS A 189 1.66 -37.61 -27.93
CA LYS A 189 1.38 -38.65 -28.95
C LYS A 189 2.07 -39.93 -28.47
N MET A 190 1.36 -40.97 -28.02
CA MET A 190 0.68 -42.01 -28.82
C MET A 190 1.53 -42.50 -29.99
N LEU A 191 2.20 -43.65 -29.82
CA LEU A 191 2.58 -44.55 -30.91
C LEU A 191 2.58 -46.01 -30.43
N LEU A 192 1.53 -46.71 -30.89
CA LEU A 192 1.45 -48.15 -31.12
C LEU A 192 2.40 -48.56 -32.24
N HIS A 193 3.19 -49.63 -32.05
CA HIS A 193 3.49 -50.76 -32.98
C HIS A 193 4.70 -51.54 -32.40
N LYS A 194 4.51 -52.78 -31.91
CA LYS A 194 4.54 -54.06 -32.65
C LYS A 194 5.95 -54.47 -33.08
N GLN A 195 6.63 -55.24 -32.23
CA GLN A 195 7.13 -56.60 -32.50
C GLN A 195 7.15 -57.37 -31.18
#